data_AF-A0A532TIJ1-F1
#
_entry.id   AF-A0A532TIJ1-F1
#
_cell.length_a   1.000
_cell.length_b   1.000
_cell.length_c   1.000
_cell.angle_alpha   90.00
_cell.angle_beta   90.00
_cell.angle_gamma   90.00
#
_symmetry.space_group_name_H-M   'P 1'
#
loop_
_entity.id
_entity.type
_entity.pdbx_description
1 polymer ?
#
loop_
_entity_poly.entity_id
_entity_poly.type
_entity_poly.pdbx_seq_one_letter_code
_entity_poly.pdbx_strand_id
1 'polypeptide(L)'
;MKKEERSFDNRAEFRKSVRDLLKKHKRLDRIKLFCPSCESQSISIAINKNVTEVKCSTCFITERIKKKYIAYDLIDIYGDFLDLINADQEIQKLEKRIIELKKESKYELKKDNEYSSKVLCYSKISDICRAKTASLELLLEDKDDVDKEEKDNWKIKLEKYKRLEKEAENNLERENKINEESLFTESEKNDKKEEKKIVDIFSDPGFLDF
;
A
#
# COMPACT_ATOMS: atom_id res chain seq x y z
N MET A 1 -19.63 -13.95 53.91
CA MET A 1 -19.40 -12.99 52.80
C MET A 1 -19.65 -13.71 51.49
N LYS A 2 -20.74 -13.36 50.79
CA LYS A 2 -21.11 -13.91 49.48
C LYS A 2 -20.24 -13.24 48.40
N LYS A 3 -19.58 -14.02 47.54
CA LYS A 3 -18.98 -13.50 46.29
C LYS A 3 -19.94 -13.82 45.16
N GLU A 4 -20.51 -12.77 44.60
CA GLU A 4 -21.43 -12.79 43.46
C GLU A 4 -20.68 -13.13 42.17
N GLU A 5 -21.25 -14.07 41.42
CA GLU A 5 -20.91 -14.42 40.06
C GLU A 5 -21.29 -13.26 39.13
N ARG A 6 -20.33 -12.68 38.41
CA ARG A 6 -20.59 -11.79 37.27
C ARG A 6 -20.33 -12.53 35.97
N SER A 7 -21.28 -13.36 35.56
CA SER A 7 -21.38 -13.88 34.19
C SER A 7 -22.18 -12.88 33.32
N PHE A 8 -21.58 -11.72 33.06
CA PHE A 8 -22.20 -10.70 32.21
C PHE A 8 -22.10 -11.10 30.72
N ASP A 9 -23.19 -11.68 30.20
CA ASP A 9 -23.86 -11.34 28.93
C ASP A 9 -23.07 -11.03 27.63
N ASN A 10 -21.97 -11.73 27.36
CA ASN A 10 -21.30 -11.71 26.04
C ASN A 10 -22.24 -12.08 24.86
N ARG A 11 -23.37 -12.76 25.12
CA ARG A 11 -24.37 -13.11 24.08
C ARG A 11 -25.21 -11.91 23.62
N ALA A 12 -25.44 -10.93 24.48
CA ALA A 12 -26.26 -9.77 24.14
C ALA A 12 -25.51 -8.81 23.21
N GLU A 13 -24.22 -8.56 23.49
CA GLU A 13 -23.35 -7.74 22.64
C GLU A 13 -23.11 -8.40 21.27
N PHE A 14 -22.87 -9.71 21.23
CA PHE A 14 -22.74 -10.46 19.98
C PHE A 14 -24.01 -10.39 19.13
N ARG A 15 -25.19 -10.55 19.75
CA ARG A 15 -26.49 -10.43 19.06
C ARG A 15 -26.74 -9.01 18.54
N LYS A 16 -26.25 -7.97 19.24
CA LYS A 16 -26.36 -6.58 18.79
C LYS A 16 -25.45 -6.31 17.59
N SER A 17 -24.21 -6.77 17.64
CA SER A 17 -23.25 -6.73 16.53
C SER A 17 -23.76 -7.46 15.28
N VAL A 18 -24.30 -8.67 15.42
CA VAL A 18 -24.89 -9.42 14.30
C VAL A 18 -26.13 -8.70 13.72
N ARG A 19 -26.94 -8.07 14.56
CA ARG A 19 -28.13 -7.31 14.12
C ARG A 19 -27.75 -6.00 13.40
N ASP A 20 -26.68 -5.36 13.83
CA ASP A 20 -26.12 -4.17 13.17
C ASP A 20 -25.41 -4.53 11.86
N LEU A 21 -24.73 -5.68 11.80
CA LEU A 21 -24.23 -6.29 10.55
C LEU A 21 -25.38 -6.61 9.58
N LEU A 22 -26.49 -7.19 10.05
CA LEU A 22 -27.68 -7.45 9.23
C LEU A 22 -28.35 -6.17 8.72
N LYS A 23 -28.37 -5.10 9.52
CA LYS A 23 -28.85 -3.78 9.09
C LYS A 23 -27.92 -3.12 8.08
N LYS A 24 -26.59 -3.29 8.21
CA LYS A 24 -25.61 -2.89 7.21
C LYS A 24 -25.79 -3.66 5.90
N HIS A 25 -26.00 -4.99 5.96
CA HIS A 25 -26.28 -5.82 4.77
C HIS A 25 -27.47 -5.31 3.95
N LYS A 26 -28.58 -4.91 4.59
CA LYS A 26 -29.74 -4.32 3.89
C LYS A 26 -29.44 -2.98 3.18
N ARG A 27 -28.41 -2.23 3.60
CA ARG A 27 -27.95 -1.02 2.90
C ARG A 27 -26.98 -1.35 1.76
N LEU A 28 -26.23 -2.45 1.91
CA LEU A 28 -25.25 -2.93 0.94
C LEU A 28 -25.88 -3.59 -0.30
N ASP A 29 -27.12 -4.12 -0.20
CA ASP A 29 -27.92 -4.60 -1.35
C ASP A 29 -28.15 -3.53 -2.44
N ARG A 30 -27.84 -2.26 -2.16
CA ARG A 30 -27.94 -1.14 -3.12
C ARG A 30 -26.63 -0.78 -3.81
N ILE A 31 -25.50 -1.38 -3.42
CA ILE A 31 -24.19 -1.05 -4.00
C ILE A 31 -23.97 -1.89 -5.25
N LYS A 32 -23.95 -1.21 -6.39
CA LYS A 32 -23.60 -1.79 -7.68
C LYS A 32 -22.08 -1.87 -7.79
N LEU A 33 -21.52 -3.07 -7.68
CA LEU A 33 -20.10 -3.32 -7.88
C LEU A 33 -19.85 -3.73 -9.34
N PHE A 34 -18.88 -3.10 -9.99
CA PHE A 34 -18.57 -3.30 -11.41
C PHE A 34 -17.25 -4.04 -11.56
N CYS A 35 -17.18 -4.99 -12.49
CA CYS A 35 -15.91 -5.61 -12.81
C CYS A 35 -15.00 -4.62 -13.54
N PRO A 36 -13.76 -4.35 -13.05
CA PRO A 36 -12.83 -3.46 -13.76
C PRO A 36 -12.36 -4.03 -15.11
N SER A 37 -12.51 -5.34 -15.36
CA SER A 37 -12.04 -5.98 -16.59
C SER A 37 -13.10 -6.13 -17.67
N CYS A 38 -14.38 -6.27 -17.29
CA CYS A 38 -15.48 -6.45 -18.26
C CYS A 38 -16.65 -5.46 -18.07
N GLU A 39 -16.52 -4.52 -17.14
CA GLU A 39 -17.49 -3.44 -16.86
C GLU A 39 -18.91 -3.90 -16.50
N SER A 40 -19.10 -5.20 -16.30
CA SER A 40 -20.39 -5.77 -15.93
C SER A 40 -20.62 -5.71 -14.42
N GLN A 41 -21.88 -5.54 -14.02
CA GLN A 41 -22.29 -5.54 -12.62
C GLN A 41 -22.47 -6.98 -12.10
N SER A 42 -21.38 -7.75 -12.08
CA SER A 42 -21.39 -9.20 -11.92
C SER A 42 -20.46 -9.73 -10.81
N ILE A 43 -20.04 -8.84 -9.91
CA ILE A 43 -19.14 -9.20 -8.81
C ILE A 43 -19.93 -9.84 -7.66
N SER A 44 -19.55 -11.05 -7.31
CA SER A 44 -19.94 -11.75 -6.09
C SER A 44 -18.80 -11.75 -5.09
N ILE A 45 -19.11 -11.42 -3.83
CA ILE A 45 -18.16 -11.41 -2.72
C ILE A 45 -18.61 -12.46 -1.70
N ALA A 46 -17.76 -13.44 -1.42
CA ALA A 46 -17.97 -14.47 -0.41
C ALA A 46 -17.01 -14.25 0.76
N ILE A 47 -17.54 -13.94 1.95
CA ILE A 47 -16.74 -13.65 3.14
C ILE A 47 -16.67 -14.89 4.03
N ASN A 48 -15.48 -15.49 4.15
CA ASN A 48 -15.17 -16.53 5.12
C ASN A 48 -14.42 -15.94 6.34
N LYS A 49 -14.17 -16.76 7.38
CA LYS A 49 -13.60 -16.29 8.66
C LYS A 49 -12.34 -15.43 8.50
N ASN A 50 -11.39 -15.87 7.66
CA ASN A 50 -10.09 -15.21 7.50
C ASN A 50 -9.77 -14.81 6.04
N VAL A 51 -10.59 -15.26 5.09
CA VAL A 51 -10.36 -15.09 3.65
C VAL A 51 -11.66 -14.61 3.03
N THR A 52 -11.55 -13.62 2.14
CA THR A 52 -12.66 -13.16 1.33
C THR A 52 -12.37 -13.51 -0.11
N GLU A 53 -13.33 -14.14 -0.79
CA GLU A 53 -13.21 -14.49 -2.19
C GLU A 53 -14.08 -13.54 -3.02
N VAL A 54 -13.48 -12.92 -4.03
CA VAL A 54 -14.17 -12.02 -4.96
C VAL A 54 -14.14 -12.67 -6.33
N LYS A 55 -15.32 -12.87 -6.92
CA LYS A 55 -15.50 -13.54 -8.22
C LYS A 55 -16.36 -12.68 -9.13
N CYS A 56 -15.93 -12.51 -10.37
CA CYS A 56 -16.76 -11.96 -11.43
C CYS A 56 -17.42 -13.09 -12.21
N SER A 57 -18.75 -13.12 -12.30
CA SER A 57 -19.46 -14.17 -13.03
C SER A 57 -19.40 -14.04 -14.56
N THR A 58 -18.99 -12.87 -15.08
CA THR A 58 -18.93 -12.62 -16.53
C THR A 58 -17.55 -12.94 -17.13
N CYS A 59 -16.47 -12.47 -16.51
CA CYS A 59 -15.11 -12.70 -17.01
C CYS A 59 -14.30 -13.67 -16.14
N PHE A 60 -14.94 -14.33 -15.18
CA PHE A 60 -14.39 -15.40 -14.34
C PHE A 60 -13.16 -15.03 -13.51
N ILE A 61 -12.84 -13.75 -13.36
CA ILE A 61 -11.76 -13.30 -12.50
C ILE A 61 -12.08 -13.66 -11.06
N THR A 62 -11.13 -14.33 -10.42
CA THR A 62 -11.21 -14.77 -9.04
C THR A 62 -9.98 -14.28 -8.29
N GLU A 63 -10.20 -13.59 -7.17
CA GLU A 63 -9.13 -13.13 -6.28
C GLU A 63 -9.49 -13.48 -4.83
N ARG A 64 -8.47 -13.81 -4.03
CA ARG A 64 -8.63 -14.14 -2.61
C ARG A 64 -7.89 -13.15 -1.75
N ILE A 65 -8.62 -12.48 -0.88
CA ILE A 65 -8.13 -11.39 -0.05
C ILE A 65 -8.08 -11.86 1.40
N LYS A 66 -6.89 -11.80 1.99
CA LYS A 66 -6.72 -12.02 3.43
C LYS A 66 -7.31 -10.85 4.20
N LYS A 67 -8.19 -11.15 5.16
CA LYS A 67 -8.86 -10.11 5.95
C LYS A 67 -7.85 -9.37 6.85
N LYS A 68 -7.68 -8.05 6.63
CA LYS A 68 -6.75 -7.21 7.42
C LYS A 68 -7.38 -6.63 8.69
N TYR A 69 -8.69 -6.37 8.70
CA TYR A 69 -9.41 -5.63 9.74
C TYR A 69 -10.60 -6.41 10.27
N ILE A 70 -10.99 -6.19 11.54
CA ILE A 70 -12.07 -6.91 12.21
C ILE A 70 -13.44 -6.56 11.59
N ALA A 71 -13.65 -5.28 11.26
CA ALA A 71 -14.79 -4.78 10.50
C ALA A 71 -14.35 -4.57 9.04
N TYR A 72 -14.78 -5.47 8.16
CA TYR A 72 -14.61 -5.35 6.71
C TYR A 72 -16.00 -5.01 6.14
N ASP A 73 -16.17 -3.80 5.60
CA ASP A 73 -17.36 -3.49 4.81
C ASP A 73 -17.11 -3.91 3.34
N LEU A 74 -18.16 -4.16 2.54
CA LEU A 74 -17.99 -4.64 1.15
C LEU A 74 -17.19 -3.67 0.27
N ILE A 75 -17.24 -2.38 0.60
CA ILE A 75 -16.49 -1.33 -0.10
C ILE A 75 -14.99 -1.52 0.12
N ASP A 76 -14.57 -1.89 1.33
CA ASP A 76 -13.16 -2.11 1.66
C ASP A 76 -12.63 -3.34 0.90
N ILE A 77 -13.40 -4.42 0.87
CA ILE A 77 -13.09 -5.64 0.11
C ILE A 77 -12.95 -5.32 -1.38
N TYR A 78 -13.89 -4.54 -1.90
CA TYR A 78 -13.88 -4.16 -3.29
C TYR A 78 -12.70 -3.23 -3.61
N GLY A 79 -12.30 -2.36 -2.69
CA GLY A 79 -11.08 -1.56 -2.79
C GLY A 79 -9.82 -2.44 -2.87
N ASP A 80 -9.63 -3.35 -1.91
CA ASP A 80 -8.51 -4.31 -1.93
C ASP A 80 -8.51 -5.15 -3.22
N PHE A 81 -9.69 -5.51 -3.74
CA PHE A 81 -9.83 -6.22 -5.01
C PHE A 81 -9.36 -5.40 -6.21
N LEU A 82 -9.73 -4.11 -6.29
CA LEU A 82 -9.28 -3.22 -7.35
C LEU A 82 -7.76 -3.04 -7.32
N ASP A 83 -7.19 -2.89 -6.13
CA ASP A 83 -5.74 -2.76 -5.95
C ASP A 83 -5.02 -4.01 -6.44
N LEU A 84 -5.55 -5.21 -6.17
CA LEU A 84 -4.98 -6.47 -6.63
C LEU A 84 -5.10 -6.67 -8.14
N ILE A 85 -6.19 -6.24 -8.78
CA ILE A 85 -6.35 -6.35 -10.23
C ILE A 85 -5.42 -5.36 -10.94
N ASN A 86 -5.28 -4.15 -10.41
CA ASN A 86 -4.49 -3.09 -11.04
C ASN A 86 -3.01 -3.14 -10.63
N ALA A 87 -2.59 -4.13 -9.85
CA ALA A 87 -1.22 -4.27 -9.34
C ALA A 87 -0.15 -4.11 -10.44
N ASP A 88 -0.29 -4.81 -11.56
CA ASP A 88 0.68 -4.70 -12.68
C ASP A 88 0.73 -3.27 -13.27
N GLN A 89 -0.42 -2.59 -13.37
CA GLN A 89 -0.47 -1.21 -13.89
C GLN A 89 0.16 -0.22 -12.92
N GLU A 90 -0.13 -0.37 -11.62
CA GLU A 90 0.43 0.51 -10.59
C GLU A 90 1.95 0.33 -10.45
N ILE A 91 2.45 -0.91 -10.52
CA ILE A 91 3.89 -1.17 -10.55
C ILE A 91 4.54 -0.47 -11.75
N GLN A 92 3.97 -0.59 -12.95
CA GLN A 92 4.51 0.08 -14.15
C GLN A 92 4.53 1.61 -14.01
N LYS A 93 3.51 2.21 -13.38
CA LYS A 93 3.49 3.66 -13.13
C LYS A 93 4.59 4.06 -12.16
N LEU A 94 4.78 3.30 -11.08
CA LEU A 94 5.82 3.56 -10.08
C LEU A 94 7.22 3.39 -10.68
N GLU A 95 7.45 2.36 -11.50
CA GLU A 95 8.71 2.15 -12.23
C GLU A 95 9.04 3.32 -13.16
N LYS A 96 8.05 3.80 -13.94
CA LYS A 96 8.23 5.00 -14.79
C LYS A 96 8.60 6.21 -13.96
N ARG A 97 7.93 6.42 -12.82
CA ARG A 97 8.25 7.54 -11.93
C ARG A 97 9.66 7.44 -11.35
N ILE A 98 10.11 6.24 -10.98
CA ILE A 98 11.49 6.00 -10.54
C ILE A 98 12.49 6.36 -11.65
N ILE A 99 12.20 6.01 -12.90
CA ILE A 99 13.06 6.36 -14.05
C ILE A 99 13.11 7.88 -14.25
N GLU A 100 11.99 8.58 -14.16
CA GLU A 100 11.94 10.05 -14.22
C GLU A 100 12.75 10.68 -13.11
N LEU A 101 12.55 10.26 -11.86
CA LEU A 101 13.31 10.74 -10.71
C LEU A 101 14.82 10.47 -10.84
N LYS A 102 15.21 9.35 -11.47
CA LYS A 102 16.63 9.08 -11.78
C LYS A 102 17.18 10.06 -12.82
N LYS A 103 16.40 10.40 -13.85
CA LYS A 103 16.78 11.42 -14.84
C LYS A 103 16.87 12.80 -14.20
N GLU A 104 15.87 13.22 -13.44
CA GLU A 104 15.83 14.50 -12.72
C GLU A 104 17.06 14.66 -11.82
N SER A 105 17.42 13.62 -11.06
CA SER A 105 18.62 13.63 -10.20
C SER A 105 19.95 13.78 -10.96
N LYS A 106 20.02 13.31 -12.22
CA LYS A 106 21.20 13.45 -13.07
C LYS A 106 21.44 14.90 -13.51
N TYR A 107 20.39 15.71 -13.57
CA TYR A 107 20.47 17.11 -13.98
C TYR A 107 20.50 18.09 -12.79
N GLU A 108 20.68 17.58 -11.55
CA GLU A 108 20.81 18.35 -10.29
C GLU A 108 19.66 19.33 -10.01
N LEU A 109 18.47 19.11 -10.58
CA LEU A 109 17.40 20.09 -10.51
C LEU A 109 16.73 20.16 -9.13
N LYS A 110 16.62 19.06 -8.36
CA LYS A 110 16.00 19.03 -7.00
C LYS A 110 16.48 17.86 -6.11
N LYS A 111 17.53 18.01 -5.29
CA LYS A 111 18.11 16.87 -4.52
C LYS A 111 17.24 16.35 -3.36
N ASP A 112 16.57 17.21 -2.60
CA ASP A 112 16.01 16.80 -1.29
C ASP A 112 14.63 16.11 -1.36
N ASN A 113 13.76 16.53 -2.27
CA ASN A 113 12.41 15.93 -2.42
C ASN A 113 12.40 14.66 -3.29
N GLU A 114 13.40 14.47 -4.14
CA GLU A 114 13.48 13.35 -5.07
C GLU A 114 13.82 12.02 -4.36
N TYR A 115 14.69 12.08 -3.35
CA TYR A 115 15.09 10.91 -2.57
C TYR A 115 13.90 10.29 -1.83
N SER A 116 13.19 11.11 -1.03
CA SER A 116 11.98 10.70 -0.32
C SER A 116 10.93 10.11 -1.27
N SER A 117 10.84 10.69 -2.48
CA SER A 117 9.92 10.20 -3.52
C SER A 117 10.33 8.84 -4.09
N LYS A 118 11.63 8.57 -4.30
CA LYS A 118 12.13 7.26 -4.77
C LYS A 118 11.90 6.16 -3.72
N VAL A 119 12.25 6.44 -2.46
CA VAL A 119 12.02 5.54 -1.32
C VAL A 119 10.53 5.18 -1.21
N LEU A 120 9.65 6.18 -1.30
CA LEU A 120 8.21 5.96 -1.29
C LEU A 120 7.74 5.07 -2.46
N CYS A 121 8.30 5.25 -3.66
CA CYS A 121 7.96 4.40 -4.80
C CYS A 121 8.36 2.94 -4.58
N TYR A 122 9.58 2.67 -4.12
CA TYR A 122 10.03 1.30 -3.83
C TYR A 122 9.23 0.66 -2.69
N SER A 123 8.91 1.42 -1.63
CA SER A 123 8.03 0.96 -0.54
C SER A 123 6.67 0.53 -1.07
N LYS A 124 6.03 1.35 -1.91
CA LYS A 124 4.73 1.03 -2.51
C LYS A 124 4.79 -0.20 -3.41
N ILE A 125 5.84 -0.35 -4.22
CA ILE A 125 6.03 -1.54 -5.05
C ILE A 125 6.12 -2.79 -4.15
N SER A 126 6.90 -2.74 -3.07
CA SER A 126 7.01 -3.86 -2.12
C SER A 126 5.65 -4.22 -1.52
N ASP A 127 4.88 -3.23 -1.05
CA ASP A 127 3.55 -3.47 -0.46
C ASP A 127 2.55 -4.09 -1.45
N ILE A 128 2.52 -3.60 -2.70
CA ILE A 128 1.67 -4.17 -3.77
C ILE A 128 2.07 -5.61 -4.06
N CYS A 129 3.37 -5.88 -4.23
CA CYS A 129 3.88 -7.22 -4.48
C CYS A 129 3.56 -8.18 -3.34
N ARG A 130 3.66 -7.74 -2.08
CA ARG A 130 3.32 -8.54 -0.90
C ARG A 130 1.84 -8.88 -0.85
N ALA A 131 0.97 -7.90 -1.11
CA ALA A 131 -0.47 -8.12 -1.17
C ALA A 131 -0.85 -9.12 -2.28
N LYS A 132 -0.24 -8.98 -3.47
CA LYS A 132 -0.50 -9.87 -4.61
C LYS A 132 0.02 -11.28 -4.38
N THR A 133 1.20 -11.40 -3.78
CA THR A 133 1.79 -12.69 -3.39
C THR A 133 0.88 -13.42 -2.40
N ALA A 134 0.36 -12.72 -1.38
CA ALA A 134 -0.58 -13.31 -0.44
C ALA A 134 -1.89 -13.79 -1.09
N SER A 135 -2.43 -13.05 -2.07
CA SER A 135 -3.61 -13.49 -2.84
C SER A 135 -3.34 -14.77 -3.62
N LEU A 136 -2.21 -14.82 -4.34
CA LEU A 136 -1.83 -15.98 -5.14
C LEU A 136 -1.52 -17.23 -4.30
N GLU A 137 -0.90 -17.06 -3.13
CA GLU A 137 -0.66 -18.18 -2.19
C GLU A 137 -1.99 -18.76 -1.68
N LEU A 138 -2.96 -17.90 -1.35
CA LEU A 138 -4.30 -18.36 -0.94
C LEU A 138 -5.03 -19.13 -2.06
N LEU A 139 -4.87 -18.72 -3.31
CA LEU A 139 -5.43 -19.43 -4.47
C LEU A 139 -4.76 -20.79 -4.69
N LEU A 140 -3.45 -20.90 -4.41
CA LEU A 140 -2.70 -22.15 -4.53
C LEU A 140 -2.95 -23.14 -3.39
N GLU A 141 -3.30 -22.64 -2.20
CA GLU A 141 -3.64 -23.47 -1.02
C GLU A 141 -4.99 -24.18 -1.17
N ASP A 142 -5.86 -23.74 -2.09
CA ASP A 142 -7.13 -24.41 -2.31
C ASP A 142 -6.99 -25.78 -2.95
N LYS A 143 -7.80 -26.68 -2.40
CA LYS A 143 -7.99 -28.04 -2.90
C LYS A 143 -9.04 -28.12 -4.01
N ASP A 144 -9.55 -26.99 -4.47
CA ASP A 144 -10.48 -26.96 -5.60
C ASP A 144 -9.77 -27.45 -6.87
N ASP A 145 -10.53 -28.15 -7.70
CA ASP A 145 -10.10 -28.80 -8.95
C ASP A 145 -9.96 -27.74 -10.06
N VAL A 146 -9.14 -26.72 -9.79
CA VAL A 146 -8.73 -25.70 -10.77
C VAL A 146 -7.77 -26.34 -11.76
N ASP A 147 -7.90 -25.95 -13.04
CA ASP A 147 -7.09 -26.42 -14.14
C ASP A 147 -5.58 -26.32 -13.82
N LYS A 148 -4.82 -27.33 -14.22
CA LYS A 148 -3.37 -27.39 -14.00
C LYS A 148 -2.67 -26.20 -14.66
N GLU A 149 -3.11 -25.80 -15.84
CA GLU A 149 -2.54 -24.67 -16.58
C GLU A 149 -2.73 -23.34 -15.84
N GLU A 150 -3.90 -23.13 -15.23
CA GLU A 150 -4.17 -21.94 -14.43
C GLU A 150 -3.35 -21.92 -13.13
N LYS A 151 -3.22 -23.07 -12.46
CA LYS A 151 -2.33 -23.21 -11.28
C LYS A 151 -0.86 -22.91 -11.64
N ASP A 152 -0.38 -23.38 -12.78
CA ASP A 152 1.00 -23.11 -13.21
C ASP A 152 1.19 -21.63 -13.58
N ASN A 153 0.20 -21.00 -14.22
CA ASN A 153 0.19 -19.56 -14.45
C ASN A 153 0.26 -18.76 -13.13
N TRP A 154 -0.47 -19.19 -12.09
CA TRP A 154 -0.38 -18.56 -10.78
C TRP A 154 0.99 -18.72 -10.13
N LYS A 155 1.65 -19.88 -10.26
CA LYS A 155 3.03 -20.08 -9.77
C LYS A 155 4.02 -19.16 -10.49
N ILE A 156 3.91 -19.03 -11.81
CA ILE A 156 4.78 -18.13 -12.60
C ILE A 156 4.59 -16.68 -12.13
N LYS A 157 3.33 -16.25 -11.96
CA LYS A 157 3.03 -14.91 -11.44
C LYS A 157 3.56 -14.72 -10.02
N LEU A 158 3.40 -15.72 -9.16
CA LEU A 158 3.89 -15.68 -7.78
C LEU A 158 5.40 -15.44 -7.73
N GLU A 159 6.16 -16.19 -8.52
CA GLU A 159 7.60 -15.99 -8.61
C GLU A 159 7.97 -14.61 -9.14
N LYS A 160 7.24 -14.10 -10.15
CA LYS A 160 7.44 -12.74 -10.68
C LYS A 160 7.30 -11.71 -9.56
N TYR A 161 6.20 -11.75 -8.80
CA TYR A 161 5.96 -10.79 -7.71
C TYR A 161 6.97 -10.94 -6.57
N LYS A 162 7.40 -12.15 -6.22
CA LYS A 162 8.48 -12.38 -5.23
C LYS A 162 9.83 -11.81 -5.69
N ARG A 163 10.14 -11.87 -6.99
CA ARG A 163 11.36 -11.25 -7.55
C ARG A 163 11.27 -9.73 -7.48
N LEU A 164 10.13 -9.16 -7.88
CA LEU A 164 9.89 -7.72 -7.84
C LEU A 164 9.91 -7.16 -6.41
N GLU A 165 9.34 -7.87 -5.44
CA GLU A 165 9.41 -7.50 -4.02
C GLU A 165 10.86 -7.41 -3.54
N LYS A 166 11.65 -8.47 -3.77
CA LYS A 166 13.07 -8.49 -3.40
C LYS A 166 13.88 -7.40 -4.09
N GLU A 167 13.61 -7.13 -5.37
CA GLU A 167 14.28 -6.06 -6.09
C GLU A 167 13.94 -4.68 -5.50
N ALA A 168 12.67 -4.45 -5.18
CA ALA A 168 12.23 -3.21 -4.53
C ALA A 168 12.86 -3.03 -3.14
N GLU A 169 12.90 -4.08 -2.32
CA GLU A 169 13.53 -4.08 -1.00
C GLU A 169 15.04 -3.80 -1.09
N ASN A 170 15.75 -4.49 -1.99
CA ASN A 170 17.18 -4.25 -2.21
C ASN A 170 17.46 -2.81 -2.66
N ASN A 171 16.61 -2.24 -3.52
CA ASN A 171 16.75 -0.86 -3.96
C ASN A 171 16.42 0.13 -2.83
N LEU A 172 15.41 -0.16 -2.00
CA LEU A 172 15.09 0.63 -0.82
C LEU A 172 16.28 0.69 0.15
N GLU A 173 16.92 -0.44 0.42
CA GLU A 173 18.12 -0.50 1.26
C GLU A 173 19.30 0.28 0.69
N ARG A 174 19.51 0.21 -0.64
CA ARG A 174 20.58 0.96 -1.31
C ARG A 174 20.36 2.47 -1.21
N GLU A 175 19.15 2.93 -1.48
CA GLU A 175 18.80 4.34 -1.37
C GLU A 175 19.00 4.81 0.09
N ASN A 176 18.55 4.03 1.08
CA ASN A 176 18.73 4.35 2.51
C ASN A 176 20.20 4.49 2.92
N LYS A 177 21.08 3.60 2.45
CA LYS A 177 22.52 3.70 2.70
C LYS A 177 23.14 4.96 2.09
N ILE A 178 22.77 5.30 0.85
CA ILE A 178 23.25 6.50 0.17
C ILE A 178 22.86 7.76 0.96
N ASN A 179 21.67 7.79 1.54
CA ASN A 179 21.22 8.92 2.37
C ASN A 179 21.99 9.03 3.69
N GLU A 180 22.23 7.91 4.37
CA GLU A 180 23.07 7.90 5.58
C GLU A 180 24.46 8.46 5.28
N GLU A 181 25.11 7.98 4.21
CA GLU A 181 26.44 8.47 3.78
C GLU A 181 26.44 9.96 3.36
N SER A 182 25.36 10.44 2.73
CA SER A 182 25.18 11.87 2.41
C SER A 182 25.05 12.75 3.66
N LEU A 183 24.36 12.27 4.70
CA LEU A 183 24.17 13.00 5.95
C LEU A 183 25.49 13.22 6.71
N PHE A 184 26.42 12.26 6.62
CA PHE A 184 27.75 12.36 7.23
C PHE A 184 28.69 13.30 6.46
N THR A 185 28.56 13.39 5.13
CA THR A 185 29.42 14.27 4.32
C THR A 185 29.01 15.75 4.38
N GLU A 186 27.75 16.05 4.70
CA GLU A 186 27.29 17.43 4.97
C GLU A 186 27.66 17.92 6.37
N SER A 187 27.72 17.05 7.36
CA SER A 187 28.11 17.43 8.73
C SER A 187 29.59 17.78 8.84
N GLU A 188 30.48 17.14 8.07
CA GLU A 188 31.92 17.49 8.06
C GLU A 188 32.25 18.84 7.38
N LYS A 189 31.34 19.38 6.55
CA LYS A 189 31.55 20.68 5.87
C LYS A 189 31.05 21.89 6.65
N ASN A 190 30.21 21.70 7.67
CA ASN A 190 29.62 22.80 8.44
C ASN A 190 30.39 23.17 9.72
N ASP A 191 31.53 22.54 9.99
CA ASP A 191 32.41 22.84 11.14
C ASP A 191 33.49 23.90 10.85
N LYS A 192 33.25 24.80 9.89
CA LYS A 192 34.00 26.07 9.79
C LYS A 192 33.13 27.22 10.28
N LYS A 193 33.32 27.57 11.55
CA LYS A 193 32.86 28.82 12.17
C LYS A 193 33.14 30.02 11.25
N GLU A 194 32.10 30.54 10.59
CA GLU A 194 32.10 31.94 10.17
C GLU A 194 31.61 32.78 11.35
N GLU A 195 32.56 33.39 12.06
CA GLU A 195 32.26 34.53 12.92
C GLU A 195 31.71 35.67 12.05
N LYS A 196 30.38 35.76 11.95
CA LYS A 196 29.73 36.94 11.39
C LYS A 196 29.99 38.11 12.33
N LYS A 197 31.01 38.92 12.02
CA LYS A 197 31.13 40.28 12.56
C LYS A 197 29.85 41.01 12.18
N ILE A 198 29.07 41.38 13.19
CA ILE A 198 27.94 42.28 13.06
C ILE A 198 28.53 43.60 12.56
N VAL A 199 28.35 43.90 11.27
CA VAL A 199 28.69 45.20 10.71
C VAL A 199 27.52 46.12 11.03
N ASP A 200 27.83 47.17 11.79
CA ASP A 200 26.90 48.15 12.33
C ASP A 200 26.20 48.91 11.18
N ILE A 201 24.90 48.66 10.99
CA ILE A 201 24.07 49.23 9.92
C ILE A 201 23.94 50.76 10.05
N PHE A 202 24.32 51.34 11.20
CA PHE A 202 24.25 52.78 11.47
C PHE A 202 25.44 53.60 10.93
N SER A 203 26.38 52.99 10.20
CA SER A 203 27.53 53.70 9.62
C SER A 203 27.34 54.13 8.15
N ASP A 204 26.16 53.86 7.55
CA ASP A 204 25.89 54.23 6.15
C ASP A 204 25.50 55.73 6.06
N PRO A 205 26.35 56.60 5.47
CA PRO A 205 26.13 58.04 5.46
C PRO A 205 24.95 58.48 4.56
N GLY A 206 24.34 57.56 3.81
CA GLY A 206 23.21 57.85 2.91
C GLY A 206 21.82 57.63 3.51
N PHE A 207 21.69 57.27 4.80
CA PHE A 207 20.41 56.93 5.42
C PHE A 207 19.64 58.12 6.02
N LEU A 208 20.27 59.30 6.14
CA LEU A 208 19.64 60.51 6.68
C LEU A 208 19.87 61.70 5.75
N ASP A 209 19.26 61.68 4.57
CA ASP A 209 18.92 62.92 3.86
C ASP A 209 17.40 62.95 3.69
N PHE A 210 16.77 63.90 4.40
CA PHE A 210 15.36 64.28 4.29
C PHE A 210 15.16 65.33 3.19
#